data_AF-A0A1D2Q8Y4-F1
#
_entry.id   AF-A0A1D2Q8Y4-F1
#
_cell.length_a   1.000
_cell.length_b   1.000
_cell.length_c   1.000
_cell.angle_alpha   90.00
_cell.angle_beta   90.00
_cell.angle_gamma   90.00
#
_symmetry.space_group_name_H-M   'P 1'
#
loop_
_entity.id
_entity.type
_entity.pdbx_description
1 polymer ?
#
loop_
_entity_poly.entity_id
_entity_poly.type
_entity_poly.pdbx_seq_one_letter_code
_entity_poly.pdbx_strand_id
1 'polypeptide(L)'
;MNKTSNERTEESENAAAIQEAPLDTSFEILANTYRRQLLFSLLEHDHLDGDQPHVPADVSNTDERERQFSLRMRHVHLPMLSAADVIEWNWDENTVWRGPRFEDIRPLVQMVQEQADERSMNSSGNDGTNSP
;
A
#
# COMPACT_ATOMS: atom_id res chain seq x y z
N MET A 1 32.42 -50.13 -15.22
CA MET A 1 30.99 -49.91 -15.48
C MET A 1 30.40 -49.00 -14.41
N ASN A 2 29.91 -47.83 -14.84
CA ASN A 2 28.77 -47.04 -14.32
C ASN A 2 28.95 -46.42 -12.91
N LYS A 3 29.39 -45.15 -12.74
CA LYS A 3 28.76 -43.83 -12.99
C LYS A 3 27.66 -43.42 -11.97
N THR A 4 27.79 -42.16 -11.52
CA THR A 4 26.74 -41.22 -11.03
C THR A 4 26.36 -41.37 -9.54
N SER A 5 26.11 -40.36 -8.71
CA SER A 5 26.36 -38.90 -8.57
C SER A 5 25.70 -38.50 -7.22
N ASN A 6 25.85 -37.22 -6.84
CA ASN A 6 25.15 -36.45 -5.81
C ASN A 6 25.80 -36.51 -4.42
N GLU A 7 26.58 -35.52 -3.97
CA GLU A 7 26.31 -34.07 -3.85
C GLU A 7 24.97 -33.71 -3.17
N ARG A 8 25.13 -32.97 -2.07
CA ARG A 8 24.26 -31.91 -1.56
C ARG A 8 23.07 -32.34 -0.69
N THR A 9 23.19 -32.02 0.60
CA THR A 9 22.09 -31.81 1.54
C THR A 9 22.54 -30.62 2.38
N GLU A 10 22.45 -29.40 1.83
CA GLU A 10 21.32 -28.47 2.06
C GLU A 10 21.01 -28.26 3.56
N GLU A 11 22.04 -28.00 4.37
CA GLU A 11 21.89 -27.48 5.74
C GLU A 11 21.77 -25.94 5.80
N SER A 12 21.29 -25.30 4.73
CA SER A 12 21.23 -23.83 4.62
C SER A 12 19.87 -23.32 4.17
N GLU A 13 18.77 -23.83 4.73
CA GLU A 13 17.41 -23.34 4.42
C GLU A 13 16.73 -22.58 5.56
N ASN A 14 17.39 -22.27 6.68
CA ASN A 14 16.67 -21.71 7.83
C ASN A 14 17.33 -20.53 8.58
N ALA A 15 17.98 -19.64 7.85
CA ALA A 15 18.42 -18.35 8.41
C ALA A 15 17.68 -17.20 7.70
N ALA A 16 16.74 -16.61 8.42
CA ALA A 16 15.83 -15.52 8.03
C ALA A 16 14.65 -15.94 7.13
N ALA A 17 13.60 -16.44 7.77
CA ALA A 17 12.24 -16.37 7.22
C ALA A 17 11.89 -14.90 6.96
N ILE A 18 12.11 -14.44 5.73
CA ILE A 18 11.54 -13.19 5.24
C ILE A 18 10.04 -13.43 5.23
N GLN A 19 9.32 -12.77 6.13
CA GLN A 19 7.88 -12.93 6.30
C GLN A 19 7.12 -12.16 5.20
N GLU A 20 7.42 -12.47 3.93
CA GLU A 20 6.75 -11.85 2.79
C GLU A 20 5.23 -11.90 2.98
N ALA A 21 4.55 -10.76 2.90
CA ALA A 21 3.10 -10.73 2.69
C ALA A 21 2.79 -11.67 1.52
N PRO A 22 1.97 -12.73 1.70
CA PRO A 22 1.61 -13.60 0.60
C PRO A 22 1.14 -12.71 -0.55
N LEU A 23 1.66 -12.94 -1.76
CA LEU A 23 1.48 -12.03 -2.89
C LEU A 23 -0.01 -11.68 -3.12
N ASP A 24 -0.92 -12.63 -2.90
CA ASP A 24 -2.36 -12.43 -2.95
C ASP A 24 -2.86 -11.41 -1.91
N THR A 25 -2.35 -11.46 -0.67
CA THR A 25 -2.63 -10.47 0.38
C THR A 25 -2.16 -9.08 -0.04
N SER A 26 -0.98 -8.98 -0.65
CA SER A 26 -0.47 -7.70 -1.16
C SER A 26 -1.38 -7.13 -2.26
N PHE A 27 -1.83 -7.97 -3.20
CA PHE A 27 -2.78 -7.53 -4.22
C PHE A 27 -4.15 -7.19 -3.64
N GLU A 28 -4.64 -7.94 -2.65
CA GLU A 28 -5.87 -7.61 -1.94
C GLU A 28 -5.75 -6.22 -1.30
N ILE A 29 -4.68 -5.95 -0.56
CA ILE A 29 -4.40 -4.65 0.04
C ILE A 29 -4.41 -3.54 -1.01
N LEU A 30 -3.65 -3.73 -2.10
CA LEU A 30 -3.49 -2.73 -3.16
C LEU A 30 -4.72 -2.56 -4.06
N ALA A 31 -5.68 -3.48 -4.06
CA ALA A 31 -6.89 -3.37 -4.87
C ALA A 31 -7.77 -2.18 -4.48
N ASN A 32 -7.72 -1.72 -3.23
CA ASN A 32 -8.56 -0.62 -2.73
C ASN A 32 -7.85 0.74 -2.81
N THR A 33 -8.50 1.74 -3.39
CA THR A 33 -7.95 3.09 -3.58
C THR A 33 -7.55 3.78 -2.28
N TYR A 34 -8.35 3.66 -1.21
CA TYR A 34 -8.05 4.30 0.06
C TYR A 34 -6.84 3.67 0.76
N ARG A 35 -6.68 2.34 0.64
CA ARG A 35 -5.49 1.65 1.15
C ARG A 35 -4.24 2.07 0.39
N ARG A 36 -4.29 2.15 -0.94
CA ARG A 36 -3.16 2.64 -1.75
C ARG A 36 -2.74 4.04 -1.34
N GLN A 37 -3.71 4.95 -1.23
CA GLN A 37 -3.44 6.34 -0.85
C GLN A 37 -2.75 6.45 0.51
N LEU A 38 -3.25 5.72 1.52
CA LEU A 38 -2.59 5.66 2.82
C LEU A 38 -1.15 5.11 2.73
N LEU A 39 -0.94 4.03 1.96
CA LEU A 39 0.37 3.43 1.79
C LEU A 39 1.34 4.33 1.02
N PHE A 40 0.87 5.12 0.05
CA PHE A 40 1.68 6.13 -0.64
C PHE A 40 2.15 7.22 0.31
N SER A 41 1.26 7.72 1.16
CA SER A 41 1.63 8.68 2.21
C SER A 41 2.67 8.09 3.18
N LEU A 42 2.52 6.80 3.53
CA LEU A 42 3.50 6.09 4.35
C LEU A 42 4.81 5.76 3.62
N LEU A 43 4.87 5.81 2.27
CA LEU A 43 6.16 5.72 1.57
C LEU A 43 7.01 6.97 1.78
N GLU A 44 6.36 8.13 1.86
CA GLU A 44 7.01 9.44 2.00
C GLU A 44 7.27 9.80 3.47
N HIS A 45 6.42 9.33 4.38
CA HIS A 45 6.48 9.61 5.80
C HIS A 45 6.47 8.33 6.64
N ASP A 46 7.26 8.29 7.71
CA ASP A 46 7.31 7.11 8.59
C ASP A 46 6.03 6.95 9.44
N HIS A 47 5.25 8.03 9.59
CA HIS A 47 3.97 8.07 10.30
C HIS A 47 3.06 9.16 9.74
N LEU A 48 1.76 9.05 10.02
CA LEU A 48 0.73 10.01 9.64
C LEU A 48 -0.18 10.30 10.83
N ASP A 49 -0.42 11.59 11.07
CA ASP A 49 -1.34 12.05 12.11
C ASP A 49 -2.73 12.33 11.53
N GLY A 50 -3.73 12.20 12.42
CA GLY A 50 -5.15 12.13 12.09
C GLY A 50 -5.82 13.34 11.42
N ASP A 51 -5.07 14.37 11.07
CA ASP A 51 -5.59 15.61 10.46
C ASP A 51 -5.33 15.69 8.94
N GLN A 52 -4.68 14.68 8.35
CA GLN A 52 -4.36 14.68 6.93
C GLN A 52 -5.29 13.73 6.15
N PRO A 53 -6.37 14.23 5.53
CA PRO A 53 -7.19 13.43 4.64
C PRO A 53 -6.37 13.21 3.35
N HIS A 54 -5.59 12.13 3.29
CA HIS A 54 -4.68 11.91 2.16
C HIS A 54 -5.38 11.30 0.94
N VAL A 55 -6.52 11.89 0.56
CA VAL A 55 -7.21 11.68 -0.71
C VAL A 55 -7.37 13.06 -1.35
N PRO A 56 -6.85 13.30 -2.57
CA PRO A 56 -7.07 14.56 -3.26
C PRO A 56 -8.58 14.82 -3.33
N ALA A 57 -8.99 15.93 -2.74
CA ALA A 57 -10.38 16.36 -2.67
C ALA A 57 -10.91 16.59 -4.09
N ASP A 58 -11.66 15.63 -4.61
CA ASP A 58 -12.65 15.93 -5.63
C ASP A 58 -14.06 15.75 -5.05
N VAL A 59 -14.85 16.78 -5.31
CA VAL A 59 -16.30 16.92 -5.17
C VAL A 59 -16.87 17.34 -3.81
N SER A 60 -17.44 18.56 -3.86
CA SER A 60 -18.29 19.22 -2.87
C SER A 60 -19.46 18.36 -2.35
N ASN A 61 -19.37 18.04 -1.05
CA ASN A 61 -20.41 17.78 -0.04
C ASN A 61 -19.65 17.15 1.13
N THR A 62 -18.85 17.99 1.79
CA THR A 62 -17.70 17.61 2.61
C THR A 62 -18.12 16.80 3.83
N ASP A 63 -19.12 17.21 4.61
CA ASP A 63 -19.31 16.65 5.95
C ASP A 63 -19.76 15.18 5.99
N GLU A 64 -20.76 14.77 5.21
CA GLU A 64 -21.25 13.38 5.23
C GLU A 64 -20.28 12.43 4.52
N ARG A 65 -19.65 12.88 3.43
CA ARG A 65 -18.65 12.08 2.71
C ARG A 65 -17.38 11.90 3.55
N GLU A 66 -16.92 12.96 4.22
CA GLU A 66 -15.79 12.90 5.15
C GLU A 66 -16.10 12.02 6.36
N ARG A 67 -17.32 12.11 6.90
CA ARG A 67 -17.76 11.23 7.99
C ARG A 67 -17.78 9.77 7.55
N GLN A 68 -18.36 9.47 6.40
CA GLN A 68 -18.41 8.11 5.85
C GLN A 68 -17.01 7.59 5.50
N PHE A 69 -16.15 8.44 4.96
CA PHE A 69 -14.75 8.12 4.70
C PHE A 69 -14.00 7.78 6.00
N SER A 70 -14.10 8.64 7.00
CA SER A 70 -13.49 8.45 8.31
C SER A 70 -13.96 7.15 8.97
N LEU A 71 -15.27 6.86 8.91
CA LEU A 71 -15.84 5.61 9.40
C LEU A 71 -15.30 4.39 8.65
N ARG A 72 -15.22 4.43 7.31
CA ARG A 72 -14.69 3.30 6.52
C ARG A 72 -13.19 3.10 6.77
N MET A 73 -12.41 4.17 6.85
CA MET A 73 -10.99 4.09 7.17
C MET A 73 -10.80 3.38 8.50
N ARG A 74 -11.52 3.85 9.52
CA ARG A 74 -11.44 3.38 10.90
C ARG A 74 -12.02 1.97 11.12
N HIS A 75 -13.10 1.60 10.45
CA HIS A 75 -13.76 0.31 10.73
C HIS A 75 -13.48 -0.78 9.71
N VAL A 76 -12.88 -0.46 8.55
CA VAL A 76 -12.65 -1.41 7.46
C VAL A 76 -11.19 -1.44 7.05
N HIS A 77 -10.61 -0.29 6.69
CA HIS A 77 -9.31 -0.27 6.04
C HIS A 77 -8.15 -0.43 7.02
N LEU A 78 -8.10 0.38 8.07
CA LEU A 78 -7.03 0.33 9.06
C LEU A 78 -6.99 -1.01 9.83
N PRO A 79 -8.12 -1.59 10.29
CA PRO A 79 -8.08 -2.91 10.94
C PRO A 79 -7.53 -4.00 10.02
N MET A 80 -7.88 -3.96 8.73
CA MET A 80 -7.41 -4.96 7.78
C MET A 80 -5.91 -4.82 7.47
N LEU A 81 -5.42 -3.59 7.31
CA LEU A 81 -3.99 -3.32 7.09
C LEU A 81 -3.16 -3.71 8.31
N SER A 82 -3.67 -3.45 9.52
CA SER A 82 -3.03 -3.85 10.77
C SER A 82 -3.04 -5.36 10.95
N ALA A 83 -4.13 -6.05 10.59
CA ALA A 83 -4.18 -7.52 10.61
C ALA A 83 -3.20 -8.20 9.64
N ALA A 84 -2.73 -7.48 8.63
CA ALA A 84 -1.67 -7.93 7.72
C ALA A 84 -0.26 -7.52 8.19
N ASP A 85 -0.15 -6.86 9.35
CA ASP A 85 1.04 -6.23 9.93
C ASP A 85 1.75 -5.23 8.99
N VAL A 86 1.02 -4.66 8.03
CA VAL A 86 1.54 -3.65 7.11
C VAL A 86 1.55 -2.27 7.75
N ILE A 87 0.65 -2.01 8.70
CA ILE A 87 0.61 -0.79 9.49
C ILE A 87 0.48 -1.11 10.98
N GLU A 88 0.92 -0.17 11.80
CA GLU A 88 0.51 -0.05 13.19
C GLU A 88 -0.37 1.20 13.33
N TRP A 89 -1.33 1.17 14.24
CA TRP A 89 -2.28 2.27 14.38
C TRP A 89 -2.78 2.40 15.82
N ASN A 90 -2.80 3.63 16.32
CA ASN A 90 -3.39 4.00 17.59
C ASN A 90 -4.77 4.63 17.38
N TRP A 91 -5.81 3.96 17.92
CA TRP A 91 -7.19 4.42 17.83
C TRP A 91 -7.44 5.78 18.52
N ASP A 92 -6.79 5.98 19.66
CA ASP A 92 -7.02 7.12 20.54
C ASP A 92 -6.34 8.38 19.99
N GLU A 93 -5.12 8.23 19.47
CA GLU A 93 -4.32 9.31 18.89
C GLU A 93 -4.62 9.54 17.40
N ASN A 94 -5.32 8.61 16.76
CA ASN A 94 -5.60 8.61 15.32
C ASN A 94 -4.32 8.68 14.46
N THR A 95 -3.24 8.09 14.95
CA THR A 95 -1.93 8.05 14.27
C THR A 95 -1.68 6.68 13.68
N VAL A 96 -1.10 6.66 12.48
CA VAL A 96 -0.75 5.46 11.73
C VAL A 96 0.75 5.44 11.46
N TRP A 97 1.38 4.29 11.70
CA TRP A 97 2.79 4.03 11.44
C TRP A 97 2.94 2.88 10.45
N ARG A 98 4.11 2.77 9.82
CA ARG A 98 4.50 1.55 9.12
C ARG A 98 4.54 0.38 10.10
N GLY A 99 3.95 -0.73 9.71
CA GLY A 99 4.03 -1.98 10.44
C GLY A 99 5.29 -2.77 10.07
N PRO A 100 5.58 -3.85 10.79
CA PRO A 100 6.79 -4.64 10.60
C PRO A 100 6.90 -5.28 9.19
N ARG A 101 5.77 -5.47 8.49
CA ARG A 101 5.73 -6.05 7.13
C ARG A 101 5.59 -5.00 6.03
N PHE A 102 5.73 -3.73 6.37
CA PHE A 102 5.64 -2.66 5.37
C PHE A 102 6.72 -2.81 4.29
N GLU A 103 7.95 -3.15 4.67
CA GLU A 103 9.05 -3.31 3.71
C GLU A 103 8.82 -4.49 2.74
N ASP A 104 8.01 -5.48 3.10
CA ASP A 104 7.69 -6.62 2.22
C ASP A 104 6.77 -6.17 1.06
N ILE A 105 5.80 -5.30 1.34
CA ILE A 105 4.86 -4.79 0.33
C ILE A 105 5.41 -3.56 -0.39
N ARG A 106 6.36 -2.84 0.21
CA ARG A 106 6.93 -1.58 -0.29
C ARG A 106 7.28 -1.59 -1.79
N PRO A 107 7.97 -2.61 -2.35
CA PRO A 107 8.29 -2.62 -3.78
C PRO A 107 7.04 -2.57 -4.67
N LEU A 108 5.97 -3.26 -4.27
CA LEU A 108 4.69 -3.22 -5.00
C LEU A 108 3.99 -1.88 -4.82
N VAL A 109 4.03 -1.28 -3.63
CA VAL A 109 3.47 0.06 -3.40
C VAL A 109 4.16 1.09 -4.32
N GLN A 110 5.50 1.07 -4.39
CA GLN A 110 6.28 1.97 -5.25
C GLN A 110 5.93 1.80 -6.72
N MET A 111 5.89 0.57 -7.23
CA MET A 111 5.52 0.29 -8.62
C MET A 111 4.11 0.82 -8.95
N VAL A 112 3.14 0.66 -8.04
CA VAL A 112 1.77 1.16 -8.27
C VAL A 112 1.70 2.70 -8.19
N GLN A 113 2.53 3.33 -7.35
CA GLN A 113 2.63 4.80 -7.27
C GLN A 113 3.21 5.37 -8.58
N GLU A 114 4.32 4.82 -9.06
CA GLU A 114 4.95 5.23 -10.33
C GLU A 114 3.96 5.15 -11.50
N GLN A 115 3.18 4.07 -11.59
CA GLN A 115 2.15 3.91 -12.61
C GLN A 115 0.98 4.90 -12.48
N ALA A 116 0.66 5.33 -11.25
CA ALA A 116 -0.36 6.35 -11.01
C ALA A 116 0.15 7.74 -11.45
N ASP A 117 1.42 8.06 -11.15
CA ASP A 117 2.05 9.33 -11.49
C ASP A 117 2.26 9.48 -13.01
N GLU A 118 2.72 8.43 -13.69
CA GLU A 118 2.83 8.39 -15.16
C GLU A 118 1.48 8.68 -15.84
N ARG A 119 0.39 8.08 -15.34
CA ARG A 119 -0.96 8.34 -15.88
C ARG A 119 -1.40 9.79 -15.69
N SER A 120 -1.06 10.38 -14.54
CA SER A 120 -1.36 11.79 -14.27
C SER A 120 -0.60 12.73 -15.22
N MET A 121 0.67 12.42 -15.52
CA MET A 121 1.48 13.20 -16.46
C MET A 121 0.97 13.05 -17.91
N ASN A 122 0.56 11.85 -18.31
CA ASN A 122 0.10 11.58 -19.67
C ASN A 122 -1.32 12.11 -19.95
N SER A 123 -2.18 12.27 -18.93
CA SER A 123 -3.50 12.88 -19.11
C SER A 123 -3.45 14.40 -19.30
N SER A 124 -2.39 15.06 -18.82
CA SER A 124 -2.24 16.52 -18.91
C SER A 124 -1.73 17.00 -20.29
N GLY A 125 -1.39 16.08 -21.20
CA GLY A 125 -0.80 16.35 -22.51
C GLY A 125 -1.72 16.16 -23.73
N ASN A 126 -3.04 15.97 -23.57
CA ASN A 126 -3.96 15.78 -24.71
C ASN A 126 -4.81 17.00 -25.11
N ASP A 127 -4.62 18.17 -24.47
CA ASP A 127 -5.29 19.41 -24.88
C ASP A 127 -4.55 20.05 -26.06
N GLY A 128 -4.64 19.39 -27.22
CA GLY A 128 -3.88 19.70 -28.41
C GLY A 128 -4.66 19.39 -29.68
N THR A 129 -5.52 20.33 -30.07
CA THR A 129 -6.01 20.60 -31.42
C THR A 129 -6.82 19.48 -32.10
N ASN A 130 -8.14 19.57 -31.99
CA ASN A 130 -8.98 19.40 -33.18
C ASN A 130 -10.12 20.42 -33.12
N SER A 131 -9.87 21.60 -33.69
CA SER A 131 -10.91 22.56 -34.05
C SER A 131 -11.19 22.37 -35.56
N PRO A 132 -12.46 22.38 -35.99
CA PRO A 132 -12.89 21.83 -37.27
C PRO A 132 -12.38 22.56 -38.52
#